data_AF-A0A6C0IBT6-F1
#
_entry.id   AF-A0A6C0IBT6-F1
#
_cell.length_a   1.000
_cell.length_b   1.000
_cell.length_c   1.000
_cell.angle_alpha   90.00
_cell.angle_beta   90.00
_cell.angle_gamma   90.00
#
_symmetry.space_group_name_H-M   'P 1'
#
loop_
_entity.id
_entity.type
_entity.pdbx_description
1 polymer ?
#
loop_
_entity_poly.entity_id
_entity_poly.type
_entity_poly.pdbx_seq_one_letter_code
_entity_poly.pdbx_strand_id
1 'polypeptide(L)'
;MEIFIIITFYICDDHYYGYNESLTCVYGTFEEANEAVQKITNDSRIRYDGKEHHPFLQIVKMTLGNEKQEIVFDSRSTESLVA
;
A
#
# COMPACT_ATOMS: atom_id res chain seq x y z
N MET A 1 1.67 -15.98 -13.18
CA MET A 1 1.44 -16.10 -11.73
C MET A 1 1.04 -14.73 -11.24
N GLU A 2 -0.08 -14.61 -10.55
CA GLU A 2 -0.51 -13.36 -9.92
C GLU A 2 0.23 -13.18 -8.60
N ILE A 3 0.60 -11.95 -8.28
CA ILE A 3 1.20 -11.56 -7.01
C ILE A 3 0.58 -10.25 -6.53
N PHE A 4 0.66 -10.02 -5.23
CA PHE A 4 0.13 -8.84 -4.57
C PHE A 4 1.26 -8.16 -3.80
N ILE A 5 1.51 -6.90 -4.11
CA ILE A 5 2.64 -6.16 -3.57
C ILE A 5 2.13 -5.06 -2.64
N ILE A 6 2.69 -4.98 -1.44
CA ILE A 6 2.46 -3.85 -0.54
C ILE A 6 3.55 -2.81 -0.76
N ILE A 7 3.14 -1.61 -1.16
CA ILE A 7 4.02 -0.44 -1.26
C ILE A 7 3.60 0.56 -0.19
N THR A 8 4.56 1.00 0.61
CA THR A 8 4.39 2.08 1.59
C THR A 8 4.99 3.37 1.04
N PHE A 9 4.31 4.47 1.30
CA PHE A 9 4.71 5.81 0.87
C PHE A 9 4.91 6.65 2.12
N TYR A 10 6.15 7.05 2.38
CA TYR A 10 6.51 7.90 3.51
C TYR A 10 6.78 9.32 3.03
N ILE A 11 6.41 10.32 3.82
CA ILE A 11 6.78 11.70 3.51
C ILE A 11 8.30 11.82 3.65
N CYS A 12 8.93 12.42 2.67
CA CYS A 12 10.31 12.85 2.81
C CYS A 12 10.32 14.25 3.42
N ASP A 13 11.16 14.49 4.43
CA ASP A 13 11.35 15.83 5.01
C ASP A 13 12.06 16.80 4.04
N ASP A 14 12.48 16.32 2.86
CA ASP A 14 13.09 17.12 1.80
C ASP A 14 12.00 17.77 0.91
N HIS A 15 12.01 19.10 0.82
CA HIS A 15 11.05 19.89 0.04
C HIS A 15 10.99 19.54 -1.46
N TYR A 16 11.95 18.79 -2.01
CA TYR A 16 11.94 18.35 -3.40
C TYR A 16 11.29 16.97 -3.62
N TYR A 17 11.08 16.19 -2.56
CA TYR A 17 10.60 14.81 -2.65
C TYR A 17 9.27 14.65 -1.91
N GLY A 18 8.17 14.45 -2.66
CA GLY A 18 6.83 14.31 -2.07
C GLY A 18 6.69 13.06 -1.20
N TYR A 19 6.85 11.88 -1.79
CA TYR A 19 6.81 10.60 -1.07
C TYR A 19 7.98 9.71 -1.46
N ASN A 20 8.55 9.02 -0.48
CA ASN A 20 9.49 7.93 -0.68
C ASN A 20 8.72 6.60 -0.72
N GLU A 21 8.80 5.92 -1.85
CA GLU A 21 8.12 4.65 -2.11
C GLU A 21 9.00 3.49 -1.65
N SER A 22 8.45 2.60 -0.83
CA SER A 22 9.16 1.44 -0.30
C SER A 22 8.37 0.15 -0.53
N LEU A 23 9.00 -0.79 -1.23
CA LEU A 23 8.50 -2.16 -1.33
C LEU A 23 8.55 -2.81 0.05
N THR A 24 7.38 -3.07 0.62
CA THR A 24 7.27 -3.61 1.98
C THR A 24 7.27 -5.13 1.97
N CYS A 25 6.34 -5.74 1.22
CA CYS A 25 6.15 -7.19 1.15
C CYS A 25 5.54 -7.61 -0.20
N VAL A 26 5.67 -8.90 -0.52
CA VAL A 26 5.05 -9.56 -1.68
C VAL A 26 4.31 -10.82 -1.23
N TYR A 27 3.09 -11.00 -1.70
CA TYR A 27 2.20 -12.12 -1.35
C TYR A 27 1.67 -12.85 -2.58
N GLY A 28 1.27 -14.10 -2.39
CA GLY A 28 0.68 -14.92 -3.45
C GLY A 28 -0.81 -14.66 -3.65
N THR A 29 -1.50 -14.18 -2.60
CA THR A 29 -2.94 -13.89 -2.63
C THR A 29 -3.28 -12.51 -2.08
N PHE A 30 -4.47 -12.02 -2.41
CA PHE A 30 -4.97 -10.74 -1.90
C PHE A 30 -5.26 -10.80 -0.41
N GLU A 31 -5.80 -11.93 0.07
CA GLU A 31 -6.16 -12.14 1.47
C GLU A 31 -4.94 -12.01 2.39
N GLU A 32 -3.81 -12.62 2.02
CA GLU A 32 -2.55 -12.50 2.76
C GLU A 32 -2.05 -11.06 2.81
N ALA A 33 -2.11 -10.36 1.66
CA ALA A 33 -1.72 -8.95 1.58
C ALA A 33 -2.65 -8.06 2.42
N ASN A 34 -3.96 -8.31 2.40
CA ASN A 34 -4.95 -7.55 3.15
C ASN A 34 -4.80 -7.75 4.67
N GLU A 35 -4.57 -8.99 5.12
CA GLU A 35 -4.27 -9.26 6.53
C GLU A 35 -3.00 -8.54 7.00
N ALA A 36 -1.97 -8.49 6.17
CA ALA A 36 -0.73 -7.76 6.46
C ALA A 36 -0.98 -6.25 6.52
N VAL A 37 -1.73 -5.69 5.57
CA VAL A 37 -2.15 -4.29 5.59
C VAL A 37 -2.92 -3.96 6.86
N GLN A 38 -3.91 -4.77 7.26
CA GLN A 38 -4.66 -4.54 8.49
C GLN A 38 -3.77 -4.52 9.74
N LYS A 39 -2.73 -5.37 9.80
CA LYS A 39 -1.75 -5.34 10.89
C LYS A 39 -0.92 -4.06 10.88
N ILE A 40 -0.50 -3.61 9.70
CA ILE A 40 0.29 -2.38 9.52
C ILE A 40 -0.53 -1.13 9.89
N THR A 41 -1.79 -1.05 9.43
CA THR A 41 -2.66 0.11 9.70
C THR A 41 -3.14 0.18 11.14
N ASN A 42 -3.25 -0.96 11.83
CA ASN A 42 -3.56 -1.03 13.26
C ASN A 42 -2.34 -0.75 14.17
N ASP A 43 -1.12 -0.67 13.62
CA ASP A 43 0.07 -0.32 14.40
C ASP A 43 0.06 1.19 14.73
N SER A 44 0.05 1.52 16.02
CA SER A 44 -0.05 2.91 16.48
C SER A 44 1.20 3.76 16.21
N ARG A 45 2.31 3.15 15.79
CA ARG A 45 3.59 3.84 15.54
C ARG A 45 3.58 4.66 14.26
N ILE A 46 2.83 4.25 13.24
CA ILE A 46 2.75 4.94 11.95
C ILE A 46 1.30 4.97 11.50
N ARG A 47 0.76 6.17 11.33
CA ARG A 47 -0.60 6.35 10.83
C ARG A 47 -0.58 6.38 9.31
N TYR A 48 -1.05 5.30 8.69
CA TYR A 48 -1.36 5.24 7.26
C TYR A 48 -2.82 5.63 7.02
N ASP A 49 -3.23 6.79 7.54
CA ASP A 49 -4.63 7.22 7.57
C ASP A 49 -5.06 7.97 6.30
N GLY A 50 -4.18 8.05 5.31
CA GLY A 50 -4.53 8.51 3.97
C GLY A 50 -4.78 10.01 3.86
N LYS A 51 -4.51 10.78 4.92
CA LYS A 51 -4.63 12.23 4.92
C LYS A 51 -3.57 12.87 4.03
N GLU A 52 -3.89 14.06 3.53
CA GLU A 52 -2.95 14.87 2.76
C GLU A 52 -1.68 15.13 3.59
N HIS A 53 -0.50 14.89 3.00
CA HIS A 53 0.78 14.93 3.71
C HIS A 53 0.85 13.98 4.91
N HIS A 54 0.34 12.75 4.76
CA HIS A 54 0.56 11.65 5.69
C HIS A 54 1.02 10.40 4.95
N PRO A 55 1.77 9.50 5.61
CA PRO A 55 2.09 8.21 5.03
C PRO A 55 0.83 7.48 4.57
N PHE A 56 0.94 6.75 3.47
CA PHE A 56 -0.13 5.88 2.98
C PHE A 56 0.45 4.60 2.41
N LEU A 57 -0.40 3.63 2.14
CA LEU A 57 0.02 2.36 1.56
C LEU A 57 -0.97 1.87 0.51
N GLN A 58 -0.48 1.05 -0.39
CA GLN A 58 -1.29 0.44 -1.46
C GLN A 58 -1.00 -1.04 -1.58
N ILE A 59 -2.00 -1.81 -2.02
CA ILE A 59 -1.81 -3.16 -2.55
C ILE A 59 -1.90 -3.08 -4.07
N VAL A 60 -0.83 -3.46 -4.75
CA VAL A 60 -0.76 -3.55 -6.21
C VAL A 60 -0.83 -5.01 -6.63
N LYS A 61 -1.87 -5.35 -7.39
CA LYS A 61 -1.98 -6.63 -8.09
C LYS A 61 -1.14 -6.58 -9.35
N MET A 62 -0.27 -7.59 -9.52
CA MET A 62 0.58 -7.73 -10.70
C MET A 62 0.55 -9.16 -11.23
N THR A 63 0.69 -9.30 -12.55
CA THR A 63 0.87 -10.61 -13.19
C THR A 63 2.32 -10.72 -13.65
N LEU A 64 3.08 -11.66 -13.09
CA LEU A 64 4.48 -11.88 -13.48
C LEU A 64 4.59 -12.18 -14.98
N GLY A 65 5.52 -11.49 -15.64
CA GLY A 65 5.71 -11.57 -17.10
C GLY A 65 4.77 -10.68 -17.92
N ASN A 66 3.98 -9.84 -17.27
CA ASN A 66 3.11 -8.85 -17.90
C ASN A 66 3.37 -7.46 -17.27
N GLU A 67 3.17 -6.40 -18.05
CA GLU A 67 3.31 -5.01 -17.59
C GLU A 67 2.05 -4.50 -16.90
N LYS A 68 0.96 -5.26 -16.92
CA LYS A 68 -0.32 -4.85 -16.35
C LYS A 68 -0.26 -4.86 -14.81
N GLN A 69 -0.53 -3.70 -14.23
CA GLN A 69 -0.60 -3.47 -12.79
C GLN A 69 -1.94 -2.85 -12.44
N GLU A 70 -2.49 -3.20 -11.28
CA GLU A 70 -3.78 -2.69 -10.79
C GLU A 70 -3.68 -2.40 -9.29
N ILE A 71 -4.04 -1.19 -8.87
CA ILE A 71 -4.15 -0.87 -7.44
C ILE A 71 -5.48 -1.43 -6.94
N VAL A 72 -5.41 -2.42 -6.06
CA VAL A 72 -6.59 -3.12 -5.50
C VAL A 72 -6.91 -2.69 -4.08
N PHE A 73 -6.03 -1.91 -3.45
CA PHE A 73 -6.25 -1.25 -2.17
C PHE A 73 -5.43 0.05 -2.11
N ASP A 74 -6.00 1.13 -1.58
CA ASP A 74 -5.32 2.39 -1.32
C ASP A 74 -5.83 2.98 0.01
N SER A 75 -4.94 3.18 0.98
CA SER A 75 -5.33 3.69 2.30
C SER A 75 -5.76 5.17 2.30
N ARG A 76 -5.59 5.90 1.19
CA ARG A 76 -6.10 7.26 0.98
C ARG A 76 -7.56 7.28 0.54
N SER A 77 -8.02 6.21 -0.09
CA SER A 77 -9.38 6.13 -0.61
C SER A 77 -10.34 5.82 0.52
N THR A 78 -11.31 6.70 0.76
CA THR A 78 -12.40 6.48 1.73
C THR A 78 -13.31 5.29 1.36
N GLU A 79 -13.14 4.70 0.18
CA GLU A 79 -13.95 3.58 -0.33
C GLU A 79 -13.45 2.18 0.06
N SER A 80 -12.28 2.03 0.68
CA SER A 80 -11.71 0.69 0.96
C SER A 80 -12.05 0.14 2.35
N LEU A 81 -13.33 -0.04 2.67
CA LEU A 81 -13.77 -0.86 3.83
C LEU A 81 -15.11 -1.60 3.62
N VAL A 82 -15.57 -1.78 2.37
CA VAL A 82 -16.79 -2.56 2.11
C VAL A 82 -16.54 -3.56 0.98
N ALA A 83 -16.14 -4.76 1.36
CA ALA A 83 -16.35 -5.98 0.59
C ALA A 83 -16.76 -7.09 1.57
#